data_AF-A0A0N5AVP5-F1
#
_entry.id   AF-A0A0N5AVP5-F1
#
_cell.length_a   1.000
_cell.length_b   1.000
_cell.length_c   1.000
_cell.angle_alpha   90.00
_cell.angle_beta   90.00
_cell.angle_gamma   90.00
#
_symmetry.space_group_name_H-M   'P 1'
#
loop_
_entity.id
_entity.type
_entity.pdbx_description
1 polymer ?
#
loop_
_entity_poly.entity_id
_entity_poly.type
_entity_poly.pdbx_seq_one_letter_code
_entity_poly.pdbx_strand_id
1 'polypeptide(L)'
;MNFNSKLDETVISYVRSALPLLRKFDPTSEIAVEQNVIHPNLYYFGRFDAIIRYKDTFFLIDFKTNDSSSMKLGNDVGHFYSGPLQIAAYIGAVNCLPAYSSLSTVKTGAIVNVKEDGSEADFNEISFSKLEEFWFIWLKRVQRFWYELSNRPMRDGSVSFLYDGKKK
;
A
#
# COMPACT_ATOMS: atom_id res chain seq x y z
N MET A 1 0.33 -19.40 -32.24
CA MET A 1 -0.03 -18.17 -31.50
C MET A 1 1.03 -17.13 -31.80
N ASN A 2 0.69 -16.08 -32.56
CA ASN A 2 1.60 -14.97 -32.85
C ASN A 2 1.66 -14.04 -31.63
N PHE A 3 2.77 -14.07 -30.89
CA PHE A 3 3.10 -13.01 -29.93
C PHE A 3 3.60 -11.79 -30.71
N ASN A 4 2.68 -11.08 -31.33
CA ASN A 4 2.94 -9.73 -31.83
C ASN A 4 1.78 -8.82 -31.43
N SER A 5 1.49 -8.79 -30.13
CA SER A 5 0.62 -7.77 -29.54
C SER A 5 1.48 -6.54 -29.31
N LYS A 6 1.32 -5.53 -30.15
CA LYS A 6 1.74 -4.16 -29.85
C LYS A 6 1.27 -3.87 -28.42
N LEU A 7 2.19 -3.64 -27.50
CA LEU A 7 1.85 -3.32 -26.11
C LEU A 7 0.86 -2.14 -26.14
N ASP A 8 -0.20 -2.22 -25.34
CA ASP A 8 -1.20 -1.15 -25.25
C ASP A 8 -0.48 0.19 -25.02
N GLU A 9 -0.84 1.22 -25.80
CA GLU A 9 -0.21 2.54 -25.73
C GLU A 9 -0.29 3.11 -24.31
N THR A 10 -1.37 2.79 -23.57
CA THR A 10 -1.54 3.15 -22.17
C THR A 10 -0.51 2.47 -21.25
N VAL A 11 -0.25 1.17 -21.45
CA VAL A 11 0.79 0.45 -20.67
C VAL A 11 2.17 1.01 -20.97
N ILE A 12 2.46 1.31 -22.24
CA ILE A 12 3.72 1.96 -22.63
C ILE A 12 3.86 3.31 -21.93
N SER A 13 2.76 4.05 -21.81
CA SER A 13 2.74 5.36 -21.15
C SER A 13 3.06 5.25 -19.65
N TYR A 14 2.43 4.33 -18.93
CA TYR A 14 2.76 4.09 -17.53
C TYR A 14 4.23 3.66 -17.33
N VAL A 15 4.75 2.80 -18.22
CA VAL A 15 6.17 2.42 -18.17
C VAL A 15 7.06 3.64 -18.41
N ARG A 16 6.75 4.50 -19.38
CA ARG A 16 7.47 5.77 -19.61
C ARG A 16 7.44 6.69 -18.40
N SER A 17 6.32 6.75 -17.70
CA SER A 17 6.15 7.54 -16.49
C SER A 17 7.02 7.02 -15.34
N ALA A 18 7.02 5.71 -15.07
CA ALA A 18 7.74 5.11 -13.95
C ALA A 18 9.24 4.97 -14.18
N LEU A 19 9.68 4.70 -15.42
CA LEU A 19 11.05 4.29 -15.73
C LEU A 19 12.14 5.28 -15.27
N PRO A 20 11.98 6.61 -15.43
CA PRO A 20 12.97 7.58 -14.93
C PRO A 20 13.18 7.48 -13.42
N LEU A 21 12.12 7.24 -12.65
CA LEU A 21 12.20 7.04 -11.19
C LEU A 21 12.83 5.69 -10.84
N LEU A 22 12.38 4.59 -11.47
CA LEU A 22 12.91 3.25 -11.22
C LEU A 22 14.43 3.17 -11.43
N ARG A 23 14.96 3.90 -12.41
CA ARG A 23 16.41 3.99 -12.69
C ARG A 23 17.21 4.68 -11.59
N LYS A 24 16.58 5.44 -10.68
CA LYS A 24 17.23 6.10 -9.55
C LYS A 24 17.40 5.17 -8.34
N PHE A 25 16.74 4.01 -8.34
CA PHE A 25 16.85 3.03 -7.27
C PHE A 25 18.15 2.23 -7.42
N ASP A 26 18.71 1.81 -6.30
CA ASP A 26 19.96 1.02 -6.29
C ASP A 26 19.67 -0.44 -6.69
N PRO A 27 20.11 -0.90 -7.87
CA PRO A 27 19.83 -2.25 -8.36
C PRO A 27 20.62 -3.34 -7.62
N THR A 28 21.60 -2.96 -6.80
CA THR A 28 22.42 -3.90 -6.02
C THR A 28 21.89 -4.10 -4.60
N SER A 29 20.95 -3.25 -4.18
CA SER A 29 20.34 -3.32 -2.86
C SER A 29 19.34 -4.46 -2.73
N GLU A 30 19.13 -4.94 -1.51
CA GLU A 30 18.08 -5.91 -1.20
C GLU A 30 16.71 -5.31 -1.53
N ILE A 31 15.92 -6.01 -2.35
CA ILE A 31 14.55 -5.65 -2.70
C ILE A 31 13.60 -6.77 -2.31
N ALA A 32 12.44 -6.41 -1.79
CA ALA A 32 11.32 -7.32 -1.62
C ALA A 32 10.18 -6.81 -2.48
N VAL A 33 9.64 -7.64 -3.38
CA VAL A 33 8.56 -7.25 -4.30
C VAL A 33 7.42 -8.23 -4.15
N GLU A 34 6.19 -7.73 -4.03
CA GLU A 34 4.96 -8.52 -4.06
C GLU A 34 4.93 -9.62 -2.99
N GLN A 35 5.52 -9.33 -1.81
CA GLN A 35 5.63 -10.30 -0.72
C GLN A 35 4.44 -10.21 0.23
N ASN A 36 4.09 -11.38 0.77
CA ASN A 36 3.09 -11.49 1.81
C ASN A 36 3.67 -11.09 3.17
N VAL A 37 2.80 -10.57 4.02
CA VAL A 37 3.15 -10.11 5.36
C VAL A 37 1.99 -10.41 6.31
N ILE A 38 2.33 -10.85 7.52
CA ILE A 38 1.41 -11.03 8.65
C ILE A 38 1.97 -10.29 9.86
N HIS A 39 1.11 -9.55 10.57
CA HIS A 39 1.49 -9.01 11.87
C HIS A 39 1.19 -10.06 12.95
N PRO A 40 2.21 -10.65 13.62
CA PRO A 40 1.99 -11.80 14.51
C PRO A 40 1.10 -11.49 15.71
N ASN A 41 1.17 -10.26 16.26
CA ASN A 41 0.38 -9.88 17.44
C ASN A 41 -0.99 -9.24 17.11
N LEU A 42 -1.12 -8.60 15.95
CA LEU A 42 -2.35 -7.88 15.55
C LEU A 42 -3.21 -8.68 14.57
N TYR A 43 -2.70 -9.82 14.10
CA TYR A 43 -3.38 -10.83 13.30
C TYR A 43 -4.03 -10.31 12.01
N TYR A 44 -3.44 -9.29 11.38
CA TYR A 44 -3.78 -8.91 10.01
C TYR A 44 -2.73 -9.43 9.03
N PHE A 45 -3.18 -9.69 7.81
CA PHE A 45 -2.38 -10.17 6.70
C PHE A 45 -2.54 -9.24 5.50
N GLY A 46 -1.51 -9.13 4.67
CA GLY A 46 -1.60 -8.47 3.38
C GLY A 46 -0.41 -8.75 2.49
N ARG A 47 -0.37 -8.03 1.38
CA ARG A 47 0.67 -8.12 0.35
C ARG A 47 1.02 -6.70 -0.07
N PHE A 48 2.30 -6.36 0.02
CA PHE A 48 2.79 -5.03 -0.33
C PHE A 48 3.46 -5.06 -1.70
N ASP A 49 3.49 -3.92 -2.40
CA ASP A 49 4.06 -3.85 -3.75
C ASP A 49 5.58 -4.02 -3.71
N ALA A 50 6.29 -3.16 -2.96
CA ALA A 50 7.74 -3.29 -2.82
C ALA A 50 8.33 -2.68 -1.54
N ILE A 51 9.48 -3.21 -1.13
CA ILE A 51 10.45 -2.54 -0.26
C ILE A 51 11.74 -2.38 -1.07
N ILE A 52 12.25 -1.14 -1.12
CA ILE A 52 13.45 -0.80 -1.89
C ILE A 52 14.36 0.13 -1.08
N ARG A 53 15.67 0.13 -1.40
CA ARG A 53 16.59 1.16 -0.91
C ARG A 53 16.61 2.35 -1.86
N TYR A 54 16.37 3.55 -1.33
CA TYR A 54 16.48 4.81 -2.05
C TYR A 54 16.94 5.91 -1.10
N LYS A 55 17.77 6.86 -1.54
CA LYS A 55 18.36 7.91 -0.68
C LYS A 55 18.95 7.38 0.63
N ASP A 56 19.67 6.25 0.55
CA ASP A 56 20.32 5.57 1.69
C ASP A 56 19.39 5.01 2.79
N THR A 57 18.09 4.90 2.55
CA THR A 57 17.12 4.29 3.48
C THR A 57 16.17 3.33 2.76
N PHE A 58 15.54 2.42 3.51
CA PHE A 58 14.50 1.54 2.97
C PHE A 58 13.14 2.21 2.98
N PHE A 59 12.47 2.17 1.84
CA PHE A 59 11.09 2.63 1.66
C PHE A 59 10.18 1.44 1.40
N LEU A 60 9.04 1.40 2.09
CA LEU A 60 7.90 0.60 1.63
C LEU A 60 7.07 1.43 0.64
N ILE A 61 6.89 0.90 -0.57
CA ILE A 61 6.27 1.60 -1.70
C ILE A 61 4.91 0.99 -2.02
N ASP A 62 3.98 1.87 -2.38
CA ASP A 62 2.67 1.57 -2.96
C ASP A 62 2.56 2.31 -4.31
N PHE A 63 2.43 1.57 -5.41
CA PHE A 63 2.29 2.14 -6.76
C PHE A 63 0.81 2.40 -7.06
N LYS A 64 0.51 3.59 -7.56
CA LYS A 64 -0.84 3.99 -7.97
C LYS A 64 -0.81 4.49 -9.40
N THR A 65 -1.76 4.03 -10.22
CA THR A 65 -2.01 4.60 -11.55
C THR A 65 -2.96 5.79 -11.40
N ASN A 66 -2.53 6.96 -11.85
CA ASN A 66 -3.40 8.14 -11.97
C ASN A 66 -4.07 8.11 -13.34
N ASP A 67 -5.18 7.38 -13.44
CA ASP A 67 -6.10 7.47 -14.58
C ASP A 67 -7.14 8.57 -14.31
N SER A 68 -7.68 9.14 -15.39
CA SER A 68 -8.77 10.13 -15.29
C SER A 68 -10.07 9.55 -14.69
N SER A 69 -10.19 8.22 -14.61
CA SER A 69 -11.29 7.48 -13.98
C SER A 69 -11.19 7.30 -12.46
N SER A 70 -9.99 7.17 -11.87
CA SER A 70 -9.81 7.01 -10.41
C SER A 70 -10.26 8.25 -9.64
N MET A 71 -10.14 9.44 -10.23
CA MET A 71 -10.71 10.68 -9.67
C MET A 71 -12.24 10.61 -9.53
N LYS A 72 -12.93 9.80 -10.34
CA LYS A 72 -14.40 9.65 -10.30
C LYS A 72 -14.87 8.56 -9.32
N LEU A 73 -14.00 7.62 -8.95
CA LEU A 73 -14.32 6.49 -8.06
C LEU A 73 -14.01 6.78 -6.57
N GLY A 74 -13.63 8.02 -6.25
CA GLY A 74 -13.19 8.44 -4.91
C GLY A 74 -14.26 8.54 -3.82
N ASN A 75 -15.53 8.24 -4.09
CA ASN A 75 -16.60 8.66 -3.19
C ASN A 75 -17.04 7.66 -2.12
N ASP A 76 -16.85 6.34 -2.27
CA ASP A 76 -17.38 5.40 -1.25
C ASP A 76 -16.39 4.34 -0.72
N VAL A 77 -15.42 3.83 -1.51
CA VAL A 77 -14.48 2.78 -1.03
C VAL A 77 -13.06 3.33 -0.79
N GLY A 78 -12.65 4.36 -1.54
CA GLY A 78 -11.32 4.98 -1.44
C GLY A 78 -11.03 5.68 -0.11
N HIS A 79 -12.05 6.09 0.64
CA HIS A 79 -11.91 6.69 1.96
C HIS A 79 -11.47 5.67 3.04
N PHE A 80 -11.74 4.38 2.82
CA PHE A 80 -11.38 3.31 3.76
C PHE A 80 -9.94 2.83 3.59
N TYR A 81 -9.29 3.09 2.46
CA TYR A 81 -7.90 2.68 2.20
C TYR A 81 -7.13 3.86 1.62
N SER A 82 -6.76 4.81 2.48
CA SER A 82 -5.79 5.81 2.06
C SER A 82 -4.43 5.11 1.91
N GLY A 83 -3.76 5.31 0.78
CA GLY A 83 -2.42 4.74 0.52
C GLY A 83 -1.46 4.90 1.71
N PRO A 84 -1.41 6.07 2.40
CA PRO A 84 -0.54 6.23 3.57
C PRO A 84 -0.88 5.31 4.75
N LEU A 85 -2.17 5.02 4.95
CA LEU A 85 -2.62 4.11 6.02
C LEU A 85 -2.23 2.67 5.72
N GLN A 86 -2.37 2.26 4.45
CA GLN A 86 -1.97 0.93 4.00
C GLN A 86 -0.46 0.73 4.13
N ILE A 87 0.33 1.74 3.72
CA ILE A 87 1.79 1.74 3.90
C ILE A 87 2.15 1.60 5.39
N ALA A 88 1.54 2.39 6.28
CA ALA A 88 1.80 2.31 7.72
C ALA A 88 1.46 0.91 8.28
N ALA A 89 0.37 0.30 7.83
CA ALA A 89 0.00 -1.07 8.20
C ALA A 89 1.06 -2.10 7.74
N TYR A 90 1.54 -2.01 6.51
CA TYR A 90 2.56 -2.95 6.03
C TYR A 90 3.90 -2.76 6.73
N ILE A 91 4.33 -1.51 6.95
CA ILE A 91 5.57 -1.22 7.71
C ILE A 91 5.50 -1.81 9.11
N GLY A 92 4.38 -1.63 9.82
CA GLY A 92 4.20 -2.19 11.16
C GLY A 92 4.33 -3.72 11.18
N ALA A 93 3.79 -4.41 10.17
CA ALA A 93 3.86 -5.86 10.10
C ALA A 93 5.25 -6.37 9.65
N VAL A 94 5.86 -5.74 8.66
CA VAL A 94 7.23 -6.05 8.18
C VAL A 94 8.23 -5.94 9.31
N ASN A 95 8.18 -4.85 10.08
CA ASN A 95 9.10 -4.62 11.19
C ASN A 95 8.93 -5.60 12.37
N CYS A 96 7.84 -6.38 12.41
CA CYS A 96 7.60 -7.42 13.42
C CYS A 96 7.98 -8.83 12.95
N LEU A 97 8.37 -9.00 11.68
CA LEU A 97 8.64 -10.31 11.10
C LEU A 97 10.15 -10.60 11.00
N PRO A 98 10.64 -11.73 11.56
CA PRO A 98 12.05 -12.11 11.46
C PRO A 98 12.57 -12.25 10.02
N ALA A 99 11.69 -12.59 9.07
CA ALA A 99 12.03 -12.72 7.66
C ALA A 99 12.58 -11.42 7.04
N TYR A 100 12.31 -10.27 7.64
CA TYR A 100 12.79 -8.96 7.20
C TYR A 100 13.86 -8.36 8.14
N SER A 101 14.45 -9.19 9.02
CA SER A 101 15.46 -8.72 9.98
C SER A 101 16.81 -8.34 9.34
N SER A 102 17.08 -8.78 8.11
CA SER A 102 18.20 -8.33 7.28
C SER A 102 18.05 -6.85 6.90
N LEU A 103 16.82 -6.38 6.74
CA LEU A 103 16.51 -4.99 6.48
C LEU A 103 16.69 -4.21 7.79
N SER A 104 17.40 -3.07 7.73
CA SER A 104 17.31 -2.10 8.81
C SER A 104 15.84 -1.66 8.94
N THR A 105 15.37 -1.43 10.18
CA THR A 105 13.98 -1.05 10.46
C THR A 105 13.43 -0.07 9.42
N VAL A 106 12.37 -0.46 8.73
CA VAL A 106 11.74 0.37 7.69
C VAL A 106 11.00 1.51 8.40
N LYS A 107 11.43 2.76 8.14
CA LYS A 107 10.88 3.96 8.80
C LYS A 107 10.30 4.98 7.83
N THR A 108 10.41 4.72 6.53
CA THR A 108 9.89 5.60 5.49
C THR A 108 9.02 4.81 4.54
N GLY A 109 8.08 5.52 3.92
CA GLY A 109 7.19 4.96 2.92
C GLY A 109 6.98 5.94 1.78
N ALA A 110 6.47 5.46 0.65
CA ALA A 110 6.18 6.33 -0.47
C ALA A 110 5.01 5.84 -1.30
N ILE A 111 4.24 6.79 -1.83
CA ILE A 111 3.26 6.51 -2.89
C ILE A 111 3.85 6.96 -4.21
N VAL A 112 3.97 6.04 -5.15
CA VAL A 112 4.45 6.32 -6.50
C VAL A 112 3.26 6.47 -7.43
N ASN A 113 2.97 7.70 -7.84
CA ASN A 113 1.90 7.98 -8.79
C ASN A 113 2.43 7.90 -10.22
N VAL A 114 2.05 6.85 -10.93
CA VAL A 114 2.40 6.60 -12.33
C VAL A 114 1.31 7.20 -13.22
N LYS A 115 1.71 7.99 -14.21
CA LYS A 115 0.81 8.87 -14.97
C LYS A 115 0.49 8.28 -16.34
N GLU A 116 -0.79 8.36 -16.71
CA GLU A 116 -1.31 7.84 -17.97
C GLU A 116 -0.78 8.61 -19.20
N ASP A 117 -0.38 9.88 -19.04
CA ASP A 117 0.18 10.72 -20.11
C ASP A 117 1.68 10.45 -20.38
N GLY A 118 2.31 9.61 -19.57
CA GLY A 118 3.72 9.23 -19.71
C GLY A 118 4.70 10.26 -19.15
N SER A 119 4.22 11.35 -18.54
CA SER A 119 5.06 12.27 -17.78
C SER A 119 5.65 11.60 -16.54
N GLU A 120 6.79 12.11 -16.03
CA GLU A 120 7.53 11.46 -14.94
C GLU A 120 6.66 11.22 -13.70
N ALA A 121 6.75 10.01 -13.15
CA ALA A 121 6.01 9.59 -11.97
C ALA A 121 6.38 10.43 -10.73
N ASP A 122 5.39 10.69 -9.88
CA ASP A 122 5.61 11.43 -8.64
C ASP A 122 5.99 10.47 -7.51
N PHE A 123 7.13 10.70 -6.87
CA PHE A 123 7.56 9.99 -5.66
C PHE A 123 7.13 10.76 -4.42
N ASN A 124 5.98 10.39 -3.84
CA ASN A 124 5.40 11.07 -2.69
C ASN A 124 5.87 10.39 -1.40
N GLU A 125 6.97 10.90 -0.86
CA GLU A 125 7.58 10.42 0.38
C GLU A 125 6.69 10.71 1.60
N ILE A 126 6.58 9.73 2.49
CA ILE A 126 5.87 9.81 3.76
C ILE A 126 6.90 9.65 4.87
N SER A 127 7.05 10.71 5.66
CA SER A 127 8.00 10.75 6.78
C SER A 127 7.58 9.79 7.89
N PHE A 128 8.56 9.40 8.71
CA PHE A 128 8.33 8.54 9.88
C PHE A 128 7.25 9.10 10.82
N SER A 129 7.33 10.38 11.19
CA SER A 129 6.33 11.02 12.05
C SER A 129 4.91 10.93 11.46
N LYS A 130 4.78 11.07 10.13
CA LYS A 130 3.48 10.95 9.47
C LYS A 130 2.99 9.51 9.42
N LEU A 131 3.89 8.54 9.22
CA LEU A 131 3.60 7.12 9.30
C LEU A 131 3.16 6.72 10.71
N GLU A 132 3.73 7.30 11.76
CA GLU A 132 3.27 7.06 13.14
C GLU A 132 1.82 7.52 13.34
N GLU A 133 1.46 8.72 12.85
CA GLU A 133 0.06 9.18 12.88
C GLU A 133 -0.88 8.19 12.18
N PHE A 134 -0.52 7.74 10.98
CA PHE A 134 -1.31 6.75 10.24
C PHE A 134 -1.34 5.40 10.93
N TRP A 135 -0.24 4.97 11.55
CA TRP A 135 -0.18 3.75 12.34
C TRP A 135 -1.17 3.79 13.51
N PHE A 136 -1.26 4.92 14.24
CA PHE A 136 -2.26 5.07 15.30
C PHE A 136 -3.70 4.99 14.77
N ILE A 137 -3.97 5.55 13.58
CA ILE A 137 -5.28 5.42 12.93
C ILE A 137 -5.55 3.95 12.56
N TRP A 138 -4.56 3.24 12.03
CA TRP A 138 -4.65 1.83 11.68
C TRP A 138 -4.94 0.95 12.90
N LEU A 139 -4.22 1.15 14.01
CA LEU A 139 -4.43 0.43 15.26
C LEU A 139 -5.88 0.57 15.77
N LYS A 140 -6.46 1.77 15.71
CA LYS A 140 -7.87 2.00 16.07
C LYS A 140 -8.83 1.20 15.18
N ARG A 141 -8.52 1.07 13.89
CA ARG A 141 -9.33 0.28 12.94
C ARG A 141 -9.23 -1.21 13.19
N VAL A 142 -8.02 -1.72 13.43
CA VAL A 142 -7.79 -3.12 13.79
C VAL A 142 -8.49 -3.46 15.11
N GLN A 143 -8.35 -2.61 16.13
CA GLN A 143 -9.05 -2.78 17.40
C GLN A 143 -10.57 -2.81 17.20
N ARG A 144 -11.13 -1.87 16.43
CA ARG A 144 -12.56 -1.84 16.13
C ARG A 144 -13.01 -3.10 15.40
N PHE A 145 -12.24 -3.56 14.40
CA PHE A 145 -12.53 -4.80 13.67
C PHE A 145 -12.66 -5.99 14.64
N TRP A 146 -11.64 -6.20 15.49
CA TRP A 146 -11.66 -7.30 16.45
C TRP A 146 -12.79 -7.18 17.48
N TYR A 147 -13.06 -5.97 17.97
CA TYR A 147 -14.16 -5.71 18.91
C TYR A 147 -15.54 -6.01 18.30
N GLU A 148 -15.77 -5.59 17.05
CA GLU A 148 -17.03 -5.86 16.35
C GLU A 148 -17.16 -7.36 16.05
N LEU A 149 -16.07 -8.01 15.65
CA LEU A 149 -16.05 -9.46 15.43
C LEU A 149 -16.38 -10.26 16.69
N SER A 150 -15.89 -9.82 17.86
CA SER A 150 -16.17 -10.52 19.13
C SER A 150 -17.57 -10.26 19.69
N ASN A 151 -18.17 -9.08 19.43
CA ASN A 151 -19.40 -8.63 20.09
C ASN A 151 -20.65 -8.57 19.19
N ARG A 152 -20.50 -8.66 17.87
CA ARG A 152 -21.63 -8.63 16.92
C ARG A 152 -21.56 -9.74 15.86
N PRO A 153 -21.49 -11.03 16.26
CA PRO A 153 -21.79 -12.08 15.31
C PRO A 153 -23.27 -11.95 14.90
N MET A 154 -23.54 -11.81 13.60
CA MET A 154 -24.90 -11.93 13.08
C MET A 154 -25.44 -13.34 13.40
N ARG A 155 -26.76 -13.51 13.34
CA ARG A 155 -27.44 -14.76 13.71
C ARG A 155 -26.99 -15.98 12.90
N ASP A 156 -26.33 -15.77 11.76
CA ASP A 156 -25.75 -16.78 10.87
C ASP A 156 -24.23 -16.95 11.03
N GLY A 157 -23.62 -16.28 12.01
CA GLY A 157 -22.17 -16.27 12.23
C GLY A 157 -21.38 -15.32 11.31
N SER A 158 -22.04 -14.55 10.44
CA SER A 158 -21.38 -13.51 9.64
C SER A 158 -21.20 -12.20 10.43
N VAL A 159 -20.26 -11.35 10.03
CA VAL A 159 -20.15 -9.98 10.57
C VAL A 159 -20.39 -9.02 9.43
N SER A 160 -21.43 -8.18 9.53
CA SER A 160 -21.69 -7.15 8.53
C SER A 160 -20.81 -5.92 8.79
N PHE A 161 -19.89 -5.68 7.86
CA PHE A 161 -19.06 -4.46 7.82
C PHE A 161 -19.66 -3.37 6.92
N LEU A 162 -20.89 -3.57 6.40
CA LEU A 162 -21.57 -2.59 5.58
C LEU A 162 -22.05 -1.42 6.46
N TYR A 163 -21.76 -0.20 6.03
CA TYR A 163 -22.30 1.01 6.64
C TYR A 163 -23.83 1.02 6.49
N ASP A 164 -24.55 0.78 7.59
CA ASP A 164 -25.99 1.01 7.66
C ASP A 164 -26.22 2.50 7.95
N GLY A 165 -26.49 3.27 6.89
CA GLY A 165 -26.74 4.72 6.94
C GLY A 165 -27.94 5.16 7.78
N LYS A 166 -28.58 4.24 8.52
CA LYS A 166 -29.73 4.51 9.39
C LYS A 166 -29.41 4.65 10.87
N LYS A 167 -28.15 4.54 11.29
CA LYS A 167 -27.78 4.75 12.71
C LYS A 167 -27.00 6.05 12.90
N LYS A 168 -27.73 7.10 13.29
CA LYS A 168 -27.21 8.27 14.02
C LYS A 168 -27.54 8.11 15.50
#